data_AF-A0A1H0Q526-F1
#
_entry.id   AF-A0A1H0Q526-F1
#
_cell.length_a   1.000
_cell.length_b   1.000
_cell.length_c   1.000
_cell.angle_alpha   90.00
_cell.angle_beta   90.00
_cell.angle_gamma   90.00
#
_symmetry.space_group_name_H-M   'P 1'
#
loop_
_entity.id
_entity.type
_entity.pdbx_description
1 polymer ?
#
loop_
_entity_poly.entity_id
_entity_poly.type
_entity_poly.pdbx_seq_one_letter_code
_entity_poly.pdbx_strand_id
1 'polypeptide(L)'
;MTSIEQRRTAGSGPLTERYDEALAFAAAHHRAQLRKGSQVPYLSHLLSVSALVLEHGGSESQAIAGLLHDAVEDAPDGEGPVVLTEIGERFGADVAAIVAVCSDNPNVPGAKPPWAERKQAYVASLATEPVEALLVTACDKIHNGSRIAADVATYGPDFWTTFGPTREQLLWYYGAVSAAIDARLPGTPVAAALARVVADLRSA
;
A
#
# COMPACT_ATOMS: atom_id res chain seq x y z
N MET A 1 9.53 -24.17 -1.41
CA MET A 1 10.03 -23.64 -2.70
C MET A 1 8.86 -23.57 -3.66
N THR A 2 8.64 -22.42 -4.30
CA THR A 2 7.63 -22.24 -5.35
C THR A 2 8.12 -22.90 -6.65
N SER A 3 7.28 -23.68 -7.35
CA SER A 3 7.68 -24.40 -8.56
C SER A 3 7.58 -23.52 -9.83
N ILE A 4 8.32 -23.89 -10.88
CA ILE A 4 8.20 -23.25 -12.21
C ILE A 4 6.78 -23.41 -12.77
N GLU A 5 6.11 -24.53 -12.48
CA GLU A 5 4.71 -24.75 -12.88
C GLU A 5 3.78 -23.76 -12.19
N GLN A 6 3.95 -23.52 -10.89
CA GLN A 6 3.19 -22.50 -10.16
C GLN A 6 3.41 -21.10 -10.76
N ARG A 7 4.64 -20.80 -11.21
CA ARG A 7 4.93 -19.50 -11.87
C ARG A 7 4.20 -19.33 -13.21
N ARG A 8 4.01 -20.40 -13.98
CA ARG A 8 3.36 -20.36 -15.31
C ARG A 8 1.87 -20.05 -15.24
N THR A 9 1.23 -20.38 -14.12
CA THR A 9 -0.20 -20.14 -13.89
C THR A 9 -0.46 -19.01 -12.88
N ALA A 10 0.58 -18.32 -12.42
CA ALA A 10 0.45 -17.21 -11.48
C ALA A 10 0.13 -15.88 -12.18
N GLY A 11 -0.63 -15.02 -11.51
CA GLY A 11 -0.99 -13.68 -11.98
C GLY A 11 -2.43 -13.60 -12.49
N SER A 12 -2.81 -12.38 -12.88
CA SER A 12 -4.17 -12.04 -13.33
C SER A 12 -4.53 -12.52 -14.74
N GLY A 13 -3.53 -12.82 -15.57
CA GLY A 13 -3.72 -12.84 -17.02
C GLY A 13 -3.82 -11.42 -17.60
N PRO A 14 -4.29 -11.26 -18.85
CA PRO A 14 -4.46 -9.94 -19.47
C PRO A 14 -5.39 -9.05 -18.64
N LEU A 15 -5.00 -7.78 -18.46
CA LEU A 15 -5.82 -6.77 -17.80
C LEU A 15 -6.95 -6.32 -18.74
N THR A 16 -8.10 -5.97 -18.18
CA THR A 16 -9.27 -5.51 -18.94
C THR A 16 -9.36 -3.98 -18.95
N GLU A 17 -10.34 -3.44 -19.68
CA GLU A 17 -10.66 -2.01 -19.68
C GLU A 17 -10.99 -1.48 -18.27
N ARG A 18 -11.45 -2.35 -17.35
CA ARG A 18 -11.67 -2.00 -15.93
C ARG A 18 -10.38 -1.48 -15.27
N TYR A 19 -9.23 -2.04 -15.61
CA TYR A 19 -7.94 -1.58 -15.11
C TYR A 19 -7.56 -0.21 -15.71
N ASP A 20 -7.80 0.00 -17.01
CA ASP A 20 -7.52 1.27 -17.67
C ASP A 20 -8.35 2.41 -17.06
N GLU A 21 -9.63 2.15 -16.79
CA GLU A 21 -10.52 3.11 -16.12
C GLU A 21 -10.06 3.42 -14.69
N ALA A 22 -9.59 2.42 -13.94
CA ALA A 22 -9.05 2.61 -12.60
C ALA A 22 -7.76 3.45 -12.61
N LEU A 23 -6.89 3.21 -13.59
CA LEU A 23 -5.69 4.03 -13.78
C LEU A 23 -6.05 5.48 -14.10
N ALA A 24 -7.01 5.71 -14.99
CA ALA A 24 -7.49 7.05 -15.31
C ALA A 24 -8.09 7.74 -14.07
N PHE A 25 -8.84 7.01 -13.24
CA PHE A 25 -9.40 7.50 -11.99
C PHE A 25 -8.31 7.88 -10.99
N ALA A 26 -7.33 7.00 -10.73
CA ALA A 26 -6.19 7.29 -9.86
C ALA A 26 -5.41 8.53 -10.34
N ALA A 27 -5.14 8.62 -11.64
CA ALA A 27 -4.43 9.75 -12.23
C ALA A 27 -5.21 11.07 -12.21
N ALA A 28 -6.54 11.02 -12.14
CA ALA A 28 -7.38 12.20 -11.93
C ALA A 28 -7.36 12.62 -10.46
N HIS A 29 -7.55 11.67 -9.53
CA HIS A 29 -7.63 11.90 -8.10
C HIS A 29 -6.31 12.48 -7.54
N HIS A 30 -5.18 11.92 -7.95
CA HIS A 30 -3.86 12.29 -7.42
C HIS A 30 -3.07 13.23 -8.35
N ARG A 31 -3.74 13.90 -9.31
CA ARG A 31 -3.07 14.65 -10.40
C ARG A 31 -2.08 15.71 -9.94
N ALA A 32 -2.43 16.44 -8.90
CA ALA A 32 -1.60 17.51 -8.35
C ALA A 32 -0.74 17.05 -7.15
N GLN A 33 -0.88 15.80 -6.71
CA GLN A 33 -0.20 15.31 -5.51
C GLN A 33 1.24 14.91 -5.82
N LEU A 34 2.13 15.27 -4.90
CA LEU A 34 3.55 14.97 -4.95
C LEU A 34 3.94 14.07 -3.78
N ARG A 35 4.97 13.24 -4.00
CA ARG A 35 5.61 12.47 -2.93
C ARG A 35 6.23 13.42 -1.91
N LYS A 36 5.99 13.13 -0.62
CA LYS A 36 6.45 13.98 0.50
C LYS A 36 7.94 14.31 0.37
N GLY A 37 8.26 15.60 0.47
CA GLY A 37 9.65 16.07 0.42
C GLY A 37 10.28 16.07 -0.98
N SER A 38 9.51 15.93 -2.07
CA SER A 38 10.05 15.89 -3.44
C SER A 38 9.10 16.50 -4.47
N GLN A 39 9.57 16.59 -5.72
CA GLN A 39 8.74 16.92 -6.90
C GLN A 39 8.30 15.68 -7.69
N VAL A 40 8.48 14.48 -7.13
CA VAL A 40 8.08 13.24 -7.80
C VAL A 40 6.55 13.12 -7.73
N PRO A 41 5.85 12.92 -8.87
CA PRO A 41 4.39 12.75 -8.88
C PRO A 41 3.95 11.56 -8.03
N TYR A 42 2.88 11.72 -7.25
CA TYR A 42 2.37 10.65 -6.38
C TYR A 42 1.92 9.41 -7.15
N LEU A 43 1.42 9.60 -8.38
CA LEU A 43 1.03 8.53 -9.29
C LEU A 43 2.16 7.48 -9.50
N SER A 44 3.43 7.86 -9.39
CA SER A 44 4.55 6.92 -9.45
C SER A 44 4.48 5.83 -8.38
N HIS A 45 4.00 6.15 -7.17
CA HIS A 45 3.79 5.21 -6.10
C HIS A 45 2.65 4.25 -6.42
N LEU A 46 1.50 4.77 -6.85
CA LEU A 46 0.31 3.98 -7.15
C LEU A 46 0.58 2.97 -8.27
N LEU A 47 1.26 3.42 -9.34
CA LEU A 47 1.72 2.57 -10.43
C LEU A 47 2.66 1.47 -9.93
N SER A 48 3.59 1.82 -9.04
CA SER A 48 4.56 0.86 -8.49
C SER A 48 3.89 -0.19 -7.60
N VAL A 49 2.93 0.21 -6.76
CA VAL A 49 2.16 -0.73 -5.92
C VAL A 49 1.36 -1.68 -6.79
N SER A 50 0.64 -1.16 -7.79
CA SER A 50 -0.13 -1.99 -8.71
C SER A 50 0.75 -2.99 -9.48
N ALA A 51 1.90 -2.54 -10.00
CA ALA A 51 2.86 -3.41 -10.66
C ALA A 51 3.41 -4.49 -9.71
N LEU A 52 3.74 -4.14 -8.47
CA LEU A 52 4.20 -5.11 -7.47
C LEU A 52 3.13 -6.15 -7.15
N VAL A 53 1.86 -5.76 -7.05
CA VAL A 53 0.75 -6.70 -6.84
C VAL A 53 0.69 -7.72 -7.98
N LEU A 54 0.77 -7.26 -9.24
CA LEU A 54 0.76 -8.12 -10.42
C LEU A 54 1.97 -9.06 -10.45
N GLU A 55 3.17 -8.56 -10.18
CA GLU A 55 4.40 -9.37 -10.15
C GLU A 55 4.42 -10.40 -9.01
N HIS A 56 3.71 -10.11 -7.92
CA HIS A 56 3.51 -11.06 -6.83
C HIS A 56 2.31 -11.99 -7.02
N GLY A 57 1.71 -11.99 -8.21
CA GLY A 57 0.67 -12.95 -8.60
C GLY A 57 -0.75 -12.55 -8.18
N GLY A 58 -0.97 -11.29 -7.82
CA GLY A 58 -2.28 -10.77 -7.50
C GLY A 58 -3.23 -10.75 -8.70
N SER A 59 -4.54 -10.70 -8.41
CA SER A 59 -5.59 -10.54 -9.40
C SER A 59 -5.66 -9.12 -9.96
N GLU A 60 -6.41 -8.93 -11.05
CA GLU A 60 -6.70 -7.59 -11.58
C GLU A 60 -7.39 -6.72 -10.53
N SER A 61 -8.35 -7.26 -9.76
CA SER A 61 -9.00 -6.52 -8.68
C SER A 61 -8.02 -6.06 -7.59
N GLN A 62 -7.04 -6.87 -7.22
CA GLN A 62 -6.00 -6.46 -6.27
C GLN A 62 -5.08 -5.40 -6.89
N ALA A 63 -4.77 -5.50 -8.18
CA ALA A 63 -3.94 -4.52 -8.88
C ALA A 63 -4.66 -3.17 -9.00
N ILE A 64 -5.97 -3.19 -9.29
CA ILE A 64 -6.85 -2.01 -9.23
C ILE A 64 -6.86 -1.44 -7.81
N ALA A 65 -7.07 -2.26 -6.80
CA ALA A 65 -7.02 -1.79 -5.41
C ALA A 65 -5.65 -1.18 -5.07
N GLY A 66 -4.54 -1.72 -5.61
CA GLY A 66 -3.21 -1.12 -5.49
C GLY A 66 -3.10 0.28 -6.12
N LEU A 67 -3.80 0.55 -7.23
CA LEU A 67 -3.87 1.90 -7.81
C LEU A 67 -4.68 2.87 -6.92
N LEU A 68 -5.65 2.34 -6.17
CA LEU A 68 -6.68 3.14 -5.49
C LEU A 68 -6.55 3.15 -3.96
N HIS A 69 -5.57 2.45 -3.40
CA HIS A 69 -5.47 2.18 -1.96
C HIS A 69 -5.43 3.46 -1.11
N ASP A 70 -4.82 4.53 -1.63
CA ASP A 70 -4.74 5.83 -0.95
C ASP A 70 -5.87 6.80 -1.34
N ALA A 71 -6.69 6.50 -2.34
CA ALA A 71 -7.70 7.43 -2.84
C ALA A 71 -8.73 7.82 -1.77
N VAL A 72 -9.03 6.92 -0.83
CA VAL A 72 -9.93 7.21 0.30
C VAL A 72 -9.24 8.11 1.34
N GLU A 73 -7.98 7.84 1.66
CA GLU A 73 -7.24 8.60 2.67
C GLU A 73 -6.88 10.01 2.22
N ASP A 74 -6.54 10.16 0.93
CA ASP A 74 -6.07 11.39 0.32
C ASP A 74 -7.19 12.22 -0.33
N ALA A 75 -8.44 11.76 -0.21
CA ALA A 75 -9.62 12.50 -0.64
C ALA A 75 -9.71 13.88 0.07
N PRO A 76 -10.50 14.83 -0.46
CA PRO A 76 -10.86 16.02 0.31
C PRO A 76 -11.48 15.66 1.66
N ASP A 77 -11.29 16.53 2.66
CA ASP A 77 -11.69 16.27 4.04
C ASP A 77 -13.17 15.88 4.16
N GLY A 78 -13.44 14.69 4.73
CA GLY A 78 -14.79 14.15 4.87
C GLY A 78 -15.34 13.40 3.65
N GLU A 79 -14.63 13.36 2.51
CA GLU A 79 -15.13 12.74 1.27
C GLU A 79 -14.74 11.27 1.10
N GLY A 80 -13.90 10.71 1.99
CA GLY A 80 -13.45 9.32 1.91
C GLY A 80 -14.56 8.29 1.72
N PRO A 81 -15.69 8.34 2.46
CA PRO A 81 -16.81 7.41 2.27
C PRO A 81 -17.49 7.52 0.89
N VAL A 82 -17.52 8.72 0.30
CA VAL A 82 -18.07 8.95 -1.05
C VAL A 82 -17.14 8.32 -2.09
N VAL A 83 -15.83 8.56 -1.96
CA VAL A 83 -14.82 7.95 -2.85
C VAL A 83 -14.86 6.44 -2.77
N LEU A 84 -14.98 5.87 -1.55
CA LEU A 84 -15.09 4.42 -1.38
C LEU A 84 -16.35 3.83 -2.05
N THR A 85 -17.47 4.55 -1.97
CA THR A 85 -18.72 4.17 -2.65
C THR A 85 -18.55 4.19 -4.16
N GLU A 86 -17.96 5.26 -4.71
CA GLU A 86 -17.67 5.38 -6.14
C GLU A 86 -16.76 4.25 -6.64
N ILE A 87 -15.74 3.89 -5.85
CA ILE A 87 -14.86 2.75 -6.16
C ILE A 87 -15.67 1.45 -6.26
N GLY A 88 -16.60 1.22 -5.34
CA GLY A 88 -17.45 0.03 -5.36
C GLY A 88 -18.39 -0.02 -6.56
N GLU A 89 -18.96 1.12 -6.97
CA GLU A 89 -19.86 1.23 -8.11
C GLU A 89 -19.15 1.02 -9.45
N ARG A 90 -17.95 1.61 -9.61
CA ARG A 90 -17.20 1.59 -10.87
C ARG A 90 -16.34 0.37 -11.03
N PHE A 91 -15.71 -0.05 -9.93
CA PHE A 91 -14.68 -1.08 -9.96
C PHE A 91 -15.07 -2.29 -9.12
N GLY A 92 -16.29 -2.42 -8.61
CA GLY A 92 -16.75 -3.61 -7.92
C GLY A 92 -16.48 -3.64 -6.41
N ALA A 93 -17.33 -4.38 -5.71
CA ALA A 93 -17.32 -4.48 -4.25
C ALA A 93 -16.05 -5.16 -3.69
N ASP A 94 -15.42 -6.04 -4.47
CA ASP A 94 -14.16 -6.69 -4.12
C ASP A 94 -12.99 -5.70 -4.05
N VAL A 95 -12.92 -4.76 -5.00
CA VAL A 95 -11.93 -3.67 -5.00
C VAL A 95 -12.18 -2.74 -3.82
N ALA A 96 -13.42 -2.30 -3.62
CA ALA A 96 -13.75 -1.40 -2.51
C ALA A 96 -13.43 -2.04 -1.15
N ALA A 97 -13.70 -3.33 -0.97
CA ALA A 97 -13.35 -4.04 0.25
C ALA A 97 -11.83 -4.04 0.52
N ILE A 98 -11.00 -4.26 -0.51
CA ILE A 98 -9.55 -4.21 -0.35
C ILE A 98 -9.08 -2.78 -0.02
N VAL A 99 -9.58 -1.78 -0.75
CA VAL A 99 -9.22 -0.36 -0.51
C VAL A 99 -9.59 0.07 0.91
N ALA A 100 -10.76 -0.32 1.40
CA ALA A 100 -11.19 -0.03 2.77
C ALA A 100 -10.23 -0.59 3.82
N VAL A 101 -9.69 -1.80 3.59
CA VAL A 101 -8.71 -2.43 4.49
C VAL A 101 -7.35 -1.75 4.42
N CYS A 102 -6.92 -1.28 3.24
CA CYS A 102 -5.65 -0.58 3.09
C CYS A 102 -5.65 0.80 3.77
N SER A 103 -6.82 1.34 4.09
CA SER A 103 -6.98 2.62 4.76
C SER A 103 -7.01 2.48 6.30
N ASP A 104 -6.07 3.12 7.00
CA ASP A 104 -6.10 3.30 8.45
C ASP A 104 -6.91 4.53 8.91
N ASN A 105 -7.31 5.37 7.97
CA ASN A 105 -8.10 6.56 8.19
C ASN A 105 -9.06 6.78 7.01
N PRO A 106 -10.35 6.41 7.12
CA PRO A 106 -11.32 6.52 6.03
C PRO A 106 -11.74 7.98 5.72
N ASN A 107 -10.96 8.96 6.20
CA ASN A 107 -11.15 10.39 5.98
C ASN A 107 -12.58 10.86 6.29
N VAL A 108 -13.08 10.42 7.45
CA VAL A 108 -14.39 10.81 7.97
C VAL A 108 -14.29 12.11 8.78
N PRO A 109 -15.35 12.94 8.81
CA PRO A 109 -15.34 14.18 9.58
C PRO A 109 -15.03 13.94 11.07
N GLY A 110 -14.02 14.64 11.61
CA GLY A 110 -13.67 14.58 13.03
C GLY A 110 -12.17 14.71 13.30
N ALA A 111 -11.80 14.73 14.58
CA ALA A 111 -10.40 14.75 14.97
C ALA A 111 -9.75 13.38 14.69
N LYS A 112 -8.75 13.35 13.80
CA LYS A 112 -7.94 12.16 13.53
C LYS A 112 -7.22 11.73 14.82
N PRO A 113 -7.39 10.47 15.29
CA PRO A 113 -6.66 9.98 16.47
C PRO A 113 -5.14 10.12 16.30
N PRO A 114 -4.33 10.09 17.37
CA PRO A 114 -2.88 10.12 17.28
C PRO A 114 -2.30 9.04 16.34
N TRP A 115 -1.15 9.32 15.72
CA TRP A 115 -0.50 8.41 14.76
C TRP A 115 -0.27 7.02 15.33
N ALA A 116 0.22 6.92 16.56
CA ALA A 116 0.54 5.64 17.19
C ALA A 116 -0.71 4.77 17.37
N GLU A 117 -1.82 5.36 17.82
CA GLU A 117 -3.09 4.65 18.05
C GLU A 117 -3.64 4.08 16.75
N ARG A 118 -3.67 4.87 15.67
CA ARG A 118 -4.15 4.39 14.35
C ARG A 118 -3.29 3.26 13.81
N LYS A 119 -1.95 3.40 13.89
CA LYS A 119 -1.04 2.36 13.38
C LYS A 119 -1.07 1.09 14.22
N GLN A 120 -1.30 1.18 15.53
CA GLN A 120 -1.52 0.00 16.38
C GLN A 120 -2.82 -0.72 16.03
N ALA A 121 -3.92 0.02 15.87
CA ALA A 121 -5.20 -0.56 15.45
C ALA A 121 -5.10 -1.23 14.07
N TYR A 122 -4.46 -0.56 13.12
CA TYR A 122 -4.22 -1.09 11.78
C TYR A 122 -3.38 -2.38 11.80
N VAL A 123 -2.26 -2.40 12.53
CA VAL A 123 -1.44 -3.62 12.66
C VAL A 123 -2.25 -4.76 13.28
N ALA A 124 -3.08 -4.47 14.29
CA ALA A 124 -3.92 -5.47 14.93
C ALA A 124 -4.98 -6.04 13.98
N SER A 125 -5.56 -5.23 13.09
CA SER A 125 -6.58 -5.71 12.15
C SER A 125 -6.01 -6.71 11.15
N LEU A 126 -4.75 -6.57 10.71
CA LEU A 126 -4.11 -7.47 9.74
C LEU A 126 -4.15 -8.96 10.13
N ALA A 127 -4.31 -9.27 11.42
CA ALA A 127 -4.49 -10.64 11.89
C ALA A 127 -5.75 -11.31 11.35
N THR A 128 -6.80 -10.54 11.03
CA THR A 128 -8.11 -11.04 10.61
C THR A 128 -8.52 -10.60 9.21
N GLU A 129 -7.83 -9.62 8.62
CA GLU A 129 -8.19 -9.11 7.28
C GLU A 129 -8.04 -10.17 6.17
N PRO A 130 -8.78 -10.02 5.06
CA PRO A 130 -8.66 -10.88 3.89
C PRO A 130 -7.24 -10.91 3.32
N VAL A 131 -6.80 -12.08 2.85
CA VAL A 131 -5.45 -12.29 2.28
C VAL A 131 -5.22 -11.39 1.07
N GLU A 132 -6.27 -11.12 0.32
CA GLU A 132 -6.26 -10.28 -0.87
C GLU A 132 -5.78 -8.86 -0.55
N ALA A 133 -6.22 -8.32 0.60
CA ALA A 133 -5.81 -7.00 1.07
C ALA A 133 -4.40 -7.01 1.69
N LEU A 134 -3.99 -8.12 2.31
CA LEU A 134 -2.64 -8.27 2.83
C LEU A 134 -1.57 -8.16 1.74
N LEU A 135 -1.84 -8.68 0.53
CA LEU A 135 -0.92 -8.52 -0.60
C LEU A 135 -0.73 -7.04 -0.97
N VAL A 136 -1.83 -6.29 -1.10
CA VAL A 136 -1.78 -4.86 -1.44
C VAL A 136 -1.04 -4.07 -0.35
N THR A 137 -1.38 -4.31 0.91
CA THR A 137 -0.68 -3.73 2.07
C THR A 137 0.82 -4.03 2.04
N ALA A 138 1.23 -5.26 1.74
CA ALA A 138 2.64 -5.61 1.64
C ALA A 138 3.33 -4.89 0.48
N CYS A 139 2.71 -4.82 -0.69
CA CYS A 139 3.25 -4.11 -1.87
C CYS A 139 3.39 -2.60 -1.63
N ASP A 140 2.42 -1.97 -0.97
CA ASP A 140 2.53 -0.58 -0.51
C ASP A 140 3.77 -0.39 0.38
N LYS A 141 3.89 -1.18 1.45
CA LYS A 141 5.05 -1.08 2.35
C LYS A 141 6.37 -1.41 1.67
N ILE A 142 6.40 -2.35 0.73
CA ILE A 142 7.61 -2.62 -0.06
C ILE A 142 8.04 -1.36 -0.81
N HIS A 143 7.15 -0.73 -1.57
CA HIS A 143 7.52 0.45 -2.35
C HIS A 143 7.91 1.63 -1.46
N ASN A 144 7.07 1.96 -0.48
CA ASN A 144 7.33 3.08 0.42
C ASN A 144 8.61 2.89 1.25
N GLY A 145 8.81 1.71 1.84
CA GLY A 145 9.99 1.41 2.63
C GLY A 145 11.27 1.39 1.78
N SER A 146 11.22 0.85 0.56
CA SER A 146 12.36 0.87 -0.36
C SER A 146 12.78 2.29 -0.72
N ARG A 147 11.81 3.18 -0.96
CA ARG A 147 12.08 4.60 -1.24
C ARG A 147 12.69 5.31 -0.03
N ILE A 148 12.13 5.09 1.16
CA ILE A 148 12.66 5.69 2.39
C ILE A 148 14.10 5.23 2.63
N ALA A 149 14.38 3.92 2.55
CA ALA A 149 15.73 3.40 2.75
C ALA A 149 16.73 3.99 1.73
N ALA A 150 16.33 4.07 0.45
CA ALA A 150 17.16 4.65 -0.60
C ALA A 150 17.42 6.15 -0.39
N ASP A 151 16.40 6.91 0.01
CA ASP A 151 16.52 8.35 0.24
C ASP A 151 17.37 8.65 1.49
N VAL A 152 17.24 7.87 2.57
CA VAL A 152 18.13 7.99 3.74
C VAL A 152 19.58 7.66 3.37
N ALA A 153 19.81 6.61 2.57
CA ALA A 153 21.15 6.28 2.08
C ALA A 153 21.75 7.38 1.19
N THR A 154 20.91 8.15 0.49
CA THR A 154 21.34 9.22 -0.43
C THR A 154 21.55 10.55 0.29
N TYR A 155 20.63 10.94 1.16
CA TYR A 155 20.58 12.27 1.79
C TYR A 155 21.01 12.27 3.26
N GLY A 156 21.28 11.09 3.82
CA GLY A 156 21.72 10.93 5.21
C GLY A 156 20.57 10.86 6.22
N PRO A 157 20.91 10.71 7.52
CA PRO A 157 19.93 10.48 8.59
C PRO A 157 18.95 11.64 8.80
N ASP A 158 19.29 12.85 8.37
CA ASP A 158 18.38 14.00 8.50
C ASP A 158 17.11 13.82 7.64
N PHE A 159 17.13 12.95 6.62
CA PHE A 159 15.96 12.66 5.81
C PHE A 159 14.77 12.11 6.63
N TRP A 160 15.03 11.47 7.78
CA TRP A 160 13.97 11.01 8.69
C TRP A 160 13.05 12.15 9.16
N THR A 161 13.55 13.40 9.21
CA THR A 161 12.77 14.59 9.58
C THR A 161 11.71 15.00 8.56
N THR A 162 11.73 14.42 7.36
CA THR A 162 10.69 14.60 6.33
C THR A 162 9.34 14.03 6.80
N PHE A 163 9.34 13.08 7.72
CA PHE A 163 8.15 12.38 8.19
C PHE A 163 7.59 12.97 9.48
N GLY A 164 6.28 12.77 9.71
CA GLY A 164 5.65 13.13 10.98
C GLY A 164 6.08 12.22 12.14
N PRO A 165 6.05 10.88 11.99
CA PRO A 165 6.58 9.96 13.01
C PRO A 165 8.12 9.95 13.07
N THR A 166 8.67 9.58 14.22
CA THR A 166 10.11 9.37 14.39
C THR A 166 10.59 8.14 13.62
N ARG A 167 11.91 8.03 13.43
CA ARG A 167 12.56 6.83 12.88
C ARG A 167 12.13 5.56 13.62
N GLU A 168 12.16 5.58 14.95
CA GLU A 168 11.82 4.43 15.79
C GLU A 168 10.36 4.01 15.62
N GLN A 169 9.46 4.99 15.51
CA GLN A 169 8.04 4.75 15.23
C GLN A 169 7.84 4.10 13.86
N LEU A 170 8.51 4.60 12.81
CA LEU A 170 8.47 4.00 11.48
C LEU A 170 9.06 2.58 11.47
N LEU A 171 10.22 2.37 12.07
CA LEU A 171 10.85 1.04 12.14
C LEU A 171 9.97 0.03 12.89
N TRP A 172 9.33 0.45 13.98
CA TRP A 172 8.34 -0.37 14.67
C TRP A 172 7.17 -0.71 13.73
N TYR A 173 6.59 0.28 13.06
CA TYR A 173 5.41 0.08 12.21
C TYR A 173 5.72 -0.88 11.05
N TYR A 174 6.81 -0.65 10.32
CA TYR A 174 7.23 -1.53 9.23
C TYR A 174 7.57 -2.94 9.72
N GLY A 175 8.26 -3.05 10.87
CA GLY A 175 8.55 -4.35 11.48
C GLY A 175 7.29 -5.12 11.89
N ALA A 176 6.31 -4.43 12.47
CA ALA A 176 5.05 -5.01 12.92
C ALA A 176 4.17 -5.46 11.74
N VAL A 177 4.08 -4.65 10.68
CA VAL A 177 3.40 -5.05 9.44
C VAL A 177 4.10 -6.24 8.81
N SER A 178 5.44 -6.23 8.71
CA SER A 178 6.19 -7.38 8.17
C SER A 178 5.95 -8.67 8.94
N ALA A 179 5.87 -8.60 10.28
CA ALA A 179 5.57 -9.77 11.11
C ALA A 179 4.13 -10.27 10.90
N ALA A 180 3.15 -9.36 10.78
CA ALA A 180 1.77 -9.73 10.49
C ALA A 180 1.61 -10.39 9.12
N ILE A 181 2.30 -9.84 8.10
CA ILE A 181 2.32 -10.41 6.75
C ILE A 181 3.00 -11.78 6.74
N ASP A 182 4.15 -11.96 7.39
CA ASP A 182 4.84 -13.25 7.45
C ASP A 182 4.01 -14.33 8.16
N ALA A 183 3.29 -13.96 9.22
CA ALA A 183 2.40 -14.89 9.94
C ALA A 183 1.22 -15.38 9.08
N ARG A 184 0.69 -14.51 8.20
CA ARG A 184 -0.48 -14.82 7.35
C ARG A 184 -0.12 -15.36 5.97
N LEU A 185 1.05 -14.98 5.44
CA LEU A 185 1.56 -15.33 4.11
C LEU A 185 2.98 -15.93 4.19
N PRO A 186 3.22 -16.96 5.02
CA PRO A 186 4.56 -17.46 5.31
C PRO A 186 5.21 -18.05 4.06
N GLY A 187 6.49 -17.75 3.87
CA GLY A 187 7.30 -18.30 2.78
C GLY A 187 6.92 -17.80 1.38
N THR A 188 6.04 -16.80 1.28
CA THR A 188 5.70 -16.16 0.00
C THR A 188 6.80 -15.20 -0.45
N PRO A 189 6.97 -14.97 -1.77
CA PRO A 189 7.93 -13.99 -2.28
C PRO A 189 7.69 -12.57 -1.77
N VAL A 190 6.43 -12.18 -1.55
CA VAL A 190 6.07 -10.84 -1.06
C VAL A 190 6.46 -10.65 0.41
N ALA A 191 6.23 -11.66 1.27
CA ALA A 191 6.67 -11.62 2.66
C ALA A 191 8.20 -11.48 2.76
N ALA A 192 8.92 -12.26 1.95
CA ALA A 192 10.38 -12.16 1.87
C ALA A 192 10.87 -10.80 1.34
N ALA A 193 10.15 -10.19 0.38
CA ALA A 193 10.47 -8.87 -0.15
C ALA A 193 10.28 -7.78 0.90
N LEU A 194 9.16 -7.81 1.63
CA LEU A 194 8.90 -6.87 2.72
C LEU A 194 9.94 -7.01 3.84
N ALA A 195 10.31 -8.23 4.22
CA ALA A 195 11.35 -8.48 5.22
C ALA A 195 12.71 -7.87 4.83
N ARG A 196 13.09 -7.93 3.54
CA ARG A 196 14.30 -7.26 3.04
C ARG A 196 14.22 -5.74 3.20
N VAL A 197 13.08 -5.15 2.81
CA VAL A 197 12.85 -3.70 2.99
C VAL A 197 12.96 -3.28 4.45
N VAL A 198 12.42 -4.07 5.39
CA VAL A 198 12.58 -3.80 6.82
C VAL A 198 14.04 -3.87 7.26
N ALA A 199 14.82 -4.83 6.73
CA ALA A 199 16.25 -4.91 7.01
C ALA A 199 17.00 -3.68 6.49
N ASP A 200 16.69 -3.25 5.26
CA ASP A 200 17.29 -2.07 4.64
C ASP A 200 16.98 -0.80 5.46
N LEU A 201 15.73 -0.61 5.87
CA LEU A 201 15.31 0.51 6.73
C LEU A 201 16.05 0.53 8.08
N ARG A 202 16.31 -0.63 8.69
CA ARG A 202 17.05 -0.71 9.97
C ARG A 202 18.53 -0.38 9.80
N SER A 203 19.08 -0.65 8.62
CA SER A 203 20.48 -0.35 8.29
C SER A 203 20.70 1.11 7.89
N ALA A 204 19.63 1.84 7.59
CA ALA A 204 19.61 3.24 7.21
C ALA A 204 19.56 4.21 8.42
#